data_AF-A0A9R1VPF7-F1
#
_entry.id   AF-A0A9R1VPF7-F1
#
_cell.length_a   1.000
_cell.length_b   1.000
_cell.length_c   1.000
_cell.angle_alpha   90.00
_cell.angle_beta   90.00
_cell.angle_gamma   90.00
#
_symmetry.space_group_name_H-M   'P 1'
#
loop_
_entity.id
_entity.type
_entity.pdbx_description
1 polymer ?
#
loop_
_entity_poly.entity_id
_entity_poly.type
_entity_poly.pdbx_seq_one_letter_code
_entity_poly.pdbx_strand_id
1 'polypeptide(L)'
;MVNVRSSCKFKRVMQTIVSLGNALNQGTARGAAVGFRLDSLLLLGLDWVLVDKLPELLDFSKDLDSLEPASKVKLMEERNMKPLDLNLAALSARCSKDLELNLAKSLLSEMGQCTIGLS
;
A
#
# COMPACT_ATOMS: atom_id res chain seq x y z
N MET A 1 -2.37 3.67 -8.25
CA MET A 1 -2.67 2.35 -7.70
C MET A 1 -4.14 2.06 -7.97
N VAL A 2 -4.46 1.07 -8.82
CA VAL A 2 -5.85 0.74 -9.15
C VAL A 2 -6.50 0.12 -7.91
N ASN A 3 -7.66 0.61 -7.51
CA ASN A 3 -8.40 0.07 -6.39
C ASN A 3 -9.31 -1.06 -6.91
N VAL A 4 -8.99 -2.30 -6.56
CA VAL A 4 -9.77 -3.49 -6.94
C VAL A 4 -11.24 -3.35 -6.50
N ARG A 5 -11.50 -2.73 -5.34
CA ARG A 5 -12.86 -2.51 -4.81
C ARG A 5 -13.71 -1.57 -5.67
N SER A 6 -13.10 -0.73 -6.50
CA SER A 6 -13.84 0.17 -7.41
C SER A 6 -14.17 -0.44 -8.77
N SER A 7 -13.59 -1.59 -9.15
CA SER A 7 -13.87 -2.20 -10.44
C SER A 7 -15.34 -2.66 -10.53
N CYS A 8 -16.08 -2.04 -11.46
CA CYS A 8 -17.45 -2.45 -11.77
C CYS A 8 -17.47 -3.84 -12.45
N LYS A 9 -16.47 -4.15 -13.28
CA LYS A 9 -16.36 -5.44 -13.96
C LYS A 9 -16.12 -6.57 -12.95
N PHE A 10 -15.20 -6.38 -12.02
CA PHE A 10 -14.94 -7.33 -10.95
C PHE A 10 -16.20 -7.59 -10.09
N LYS A 11 -16.92 -6.53 -9.68
CA LYS A 11 -18.19 -6.68 -8.96
C LYS A 11 -19.23 -7.47 -9.76
N ARG A 12 -19.33 -7.21 -11.06
CA ARG A 12 -20.25 -7.91 -11.95
C ARG A 12 -19.92 -9.39 -12.05
N VAL A 13 -18.64 -9.74 -12.21
CA VAL A 13 -18.16 -11.13 -12.21
C VAL A 13 -18.53 -11.83 -10.89
N MET A 14 -18.29 -11.19 -9.74
CA MET A 14 -18.65 -11.75 -8.43
C MET A 14 -20.17 -12.00 -8.29
N GLN A 15 -21.00 -11.08 -8.76
CA GLN A 15 -22.46 -11.23 -8.76
C GLN A 15 -22.94 -12.35 -9.70
N THR A 16 -22.32 -12.48 -10.88
CA THR A 16 -22.61 -13.57 -11.81
C THR A 16 -22.31 -14.93 -11.18
N ILE A 17 -21.19 -15.06 -10.47
CA ILE A 17 -20.83 -16.31 -9.77
C ILE A 17 -21.85 -16.67 -8.70
N VAL A 18 -22.27 -15.70 -7.87
CA VAL A 18 -23.31 -15.93 -6.85
C VAL A 18 -24.63 -16.34 -7.49
N SER A 19 -25.05 -15.64 -8.55
CA SER A 19 -26.32 -15.91 -9.24
C SER A 19 -26.32 -17.30 -9.89
N LEU A 20 -25.22 -17.66 -10.56
CA LEU A 20 -25.06 -18.97 -11.19
C LEU A 20 -24.99 -20.09 -10.13
N GLY A 21 -24.21 -19.89 -9.07
CA GLY A 21 -24.12 -20.84 -7.96
C GLY A 21 -25.49 -21.12 -7.33
N ASN A 22 -26.30 -20.08 -7.11
CA ASN A 22 -27.65 -20.24 -6.57
C ASN A 22 -28.57 -21.01 -7.53
N ALA A 23 -28.53 -20.69 -8.83
CA ALA A 23 -29.31 -21.39 -9.84
C ALA A 23 -28.94 -22.89 -9.91
N LEU A 24 -27.65 -23.20 -9.92
CA LEU A 24 -27.15 -24.59 -9.97
C LEU A 24 -27.44 -25.37 -8.69
N ASN A 25 -27.56 -24.69 -7.55
CA ASN A 25 -27.82 -25.32 -6.25
C ASN A 25 -29.28 -25.14 -5.79
N GLN A 26 -30.20 -24.81 -6.71
CA GLN A 26 -31.60 -24.60 -6.39
C GLN A 26 -32.19 -25.84 -5.70
N GLY A 27 -32.97 -25.62 -4.63
CA GLY A 27 -33.58 -26.69 -3.85
C GLY A 27 -32.64 -27.33 -2.81
N THR A 28 -31.39 -26.87 -2.71
CA THR A 28 -30.46 -27.27 -1.64
C THR A 28 -30.23 -26.14 -0.64
N ALA A 29 -29.65 -26.45 0.51
CA ALA A 29 -29.22 -25.46 1.49
C ALA A 29 -28.20 -24.43 0.94
N ARG A 30 -27.58 -24.70 -0.21
CA ARG A 30 -26.59 -23.84 -0.88
C ARG A 30 -27.20 -22.92 -1.95
N GLY A 31 -28.48 -23.07 -2.29
CA GLY A 31 -29.16 -22.33 -3.37
C GLY A 31 -29.55 -20.88 -3.04
N ALA A 32 -29.14 -20.34 -1.90
CA ALA A 32 -29.48 -19.00 -1.42
C ALA A 32 -28.26 -18.22 -0.89
N ALA A 33 -27.08 -18.48 -1.47
CA ALA A 33 -25.86 -17.78 -1.11
C ALA A 33 -25.95 -16.28 -1.45
N VAL A 34 -25.47 -15.44 -0.53
CA VAL A 34 -25.32 -13.98 -0.74
C VAL A 34 -23.89 -13.61 -1.14
N GLY A 35 -22.96 -14.55 -1.06
CA GLY A 35 -21.55 -14.38 -1.35
C GLY A 35 -20.79 -15.70 -1.19
N PHE A 36 -19.49 -15.65 -1.47
CA PHE A 36 -18.59 -16.80 -1.36
C PHE A 36 -17.18 -16.32 -0.99
N ARG A 37 -16.34 -17.23 -0.49
CA ARG A 37 -14.95 -16.90 -0.19
C ARG A 37 -14.12 -16.91 -1.47
N LEU A 38 -13.27 -15.91 -1.65
CA LEU A 38 -12.50 -15.73 -2.90
C LEU A 38 -11.49 -16.85 -3.14
N ASP A 39 -10.99 -17.49 -2.09
CA ASP A 39 -10.13 -18.68 -2.15
C ASP A 39 -10.79 -19.90 -2.81
N SER A 40 -12.12 -19.87 -2.94
CA SER A 40 -12.93 -20.93 -3.54
C SER A 40 -13.15 -20.75 -5.04
N LEU A 41 -12.66 -19.65 -5.65
CA LEU A 41 -12.77 -19.37 -7.09
C LEU A 41 -11.98 -20.33 -7.98
N LEU A 42 -10.95 -20.98 -7.45
CA LEU A 42 -9.96 -21.73 -8.23
C LEU A 42 -10.49 -23.03 -8.88
N LEU A 43 -11.80 -23.29 -8.82
CA LEU A 43 -12.38 -24.57 -9.27
C LEU A 43 -13.45 -24.45 -10.36
N LEU A 44 -13.87 -23.24 -10.73
CA LEU A 44 -14.95 -23.05 -11.69
C LEU A 44 -14.33 -22.60 -13.01
N GLY A 45 -14.54 -23.37 -14.08
CA GLY A 45 -14.20 -22.99 -15.45
C GLY A 45 -15.08 -21.82 -15.93
N LEU A 46 -15.05 -20.68 -15.24
CA LEU A 46 -15.90 -19.53 -15.50
C LEU A 46 -15.60 -18.87 -16.85
N ASP A 47 -14.44 -19.17 -17.43
CA ASP A 47 -14.00 -18.64 -18.71
C ASP A 47 -15.02 -18.93 -19.82
N TRP A 48 -15.61 -20.12 -19.88
CA TRP A 48 -16.60 -20.42 -20.94
C TRP A 48 -17.89 -19.61 -20.77
N VAL A 49 -18.35 -19.41 -19.53
CA VAL A 49 -19.57 -18.63 -19.24
C VAL A 49 -19.34 -17.16 -19.53
N LEU A 50 -18.18 -16.63 -19.14
CA LEU A 50 -17.84 -15.23 -19.39
C LEU A 50 -17.63 -14.99 -20.89
N VAL A 51 -16.98 -15.90 -21.61
CA VAL A 51 -16.80 -15.77 -23.06
C VAL A 51 -18.13 -15.78 -23.81
N ASP A 52 -19.03 -16.70 -23.46
CA ASP A 52 -20.30 -16.88 -24.18
C ASP A 52 -21.37 -15.86 -23.80
N LYS A 53 -21.45 -15.48 -22.51
CA LYS A 53 -22.56 -14.66 -21.99
C LYS A 53 -22.19 -13.24 -21.62
N LEU A 54 -20.93 -12.97 -21.27
CA LEU A 54 -20.50 -11.66 -20.76
C LEU A 54 -19.09 -11.29 -21.29
N PRO A 55 -18.88 -11.27 -22.63
CA PRO A 55 -17.56 -11.04 -23.21
C PRO A 55 -16.95 -9.69 -22.81
N GLU A 56 -17.79 -8.70 -22.50
CA GLU A 56 -17.40 -7.38 -22.00
C GLU A 56 -16.72 -7.40 -20.63
N LEU A 57 -16.83 -8.51 -19.90
CA LEU A 57 -16.19 -8.70 -18.60
C LEU A 57 -14.84 -9.42 -18.71
N LEU A 58 -14.46 -9.97 -19.88
CA LEU A 58 -13.26 -10.81 -20.02
C LEU A 58 -11.96 -10.08 -19.69
N ASP A 59 -11.93 -8.76 -19.85
CA ASP A 59 -10.76 -7.94 -19.54
C ASP A 59 -10.75 -7.41 -18.09
N PHE A 60 -11.62 -7.93 -17.20
CA PHE A 60 -11.63 -7.57 -15.78
C PHE A 60 -10.28 -7.85 -15.08
N SER A 61 -9.47 -8.76 -15.63
CA SER A 61 -8.12 -9.05 -15.14
C SER A 61 -7.21 -7.82 -15.14
N LYS A 62 -7.42 -6.88 -16.07
CA LYS A 62 -6.68 -5.59 -16.10
C LYS A 62 -6.95 -4.73 -14.87
N ASP A 63 -8.14 -4.85 -14.28
CA ASP A 63 -8.48 -4.14 -13.05
C ASP A 63 -7.81 -4.78 -11.81
N LEU A 64 -7.18 -5.95 -11.99
CA LEU A 64 -6.50 -6.72 -10.96
C LEU A 64 -4.97 -6.61 -11.04
N ASP A 65 -4.41 -5.85 -11.99
CA ASP A 65 -2.96 -5.75 -12.20
C ASP A 65 -2.18 -5.33 -10.94
N SER A 66 -2.81 -4.58 -10.04
CA SER A 66 -2.20 -4.20 -8.75
C SER A 66 -2.09 -5.32 -7.72
N LEU A 67 -2.80 -6.45 -7.90
CA LEU A 67 -2.75 -7.58 -6.96
C LEU A 67 -1.41 -8.31 -7.03
N GLU A 68 -0.78 -8.42 -8.19
CA GLU A 68 0.50 -9.11 -8.33
C GLU A 68 1.60 -8.44 -7.48
N PRO A 69 1.88 -7.12 -7.61
CA PRO A 69 2.83 -6.46 -6.73
C PRO A 69 2.35 -6.43 -5.28
N ALA A 70 1.05 -6.26 -5.01
CA ALA A 70 0.51 -6.23 -3.64
C ALA A 70 0.62 -7.58 -2.92
N SER A 71 0.48 -8.71 -3.62
CA SER A 71 0.60 -10.06 -3.02
C SER A 71 2.04 -10.39 -2.61
N LYS A 72 3.03 -9.76 -3.24
CA LYS A 72 4.45 -9.90 -2.92
C LYS A 72 4.88 -9.01 -1.75
N VAL A 73 4.07 -8.04 -1.34
CA VAL A 73 4.34 -7.22 -0.15
C VAL A 73 4.13 -8.09 1.07
N LYS A 74 5.23 -8.49 1.72
CA LYS A 74 5.18 -9.09 3.04
C LYS A 74 4.80 -8.00 4.02
N LEU A 75 3.54 -7.98 4.44
CA LEU A 75 3.08 -7.15 5.56
C LEU A 75 3.88 -7.54 6.78
N MET A 76 4.93 -6.77 7.07
CA MET A 76 5.59 -6.86 8.36
C MET A 76 4.59 -6.34 9.36
N GLU A 77 4.19 -7.18 10.32
CA GLU A 77 3.56 -6.69 11.54
C GLU A 77 4.44 -5.55 12.07
N GLU A 78 3.82 -4.39 12.26
CA GLU A 78 4.44 -3.09 12.49
C GLU A 78 5.30 -3.08 13.76
N ARG A 79 6.49 -3.68 13.67
CA ARG A 79 7.44 -3.89 14.78
C ARG A 79 8.87 -3.49 14.42
N ASN A 80 9.13 -3.06 13.18
CA ASN A 80 10.51 -2.78 12.70
C ASN A 80 10.67 -1.54 11.81
N MET A 81 9.63 -0.71 11.66
CA MET A 81 9.84 0.63 11.12
C MET A 81 10.55 1.46 12.20
N LYS A 82 11.83 1.80 12.00
CA LYS A 82 12.53 2.74 12.90
C LYS A 82 11.71 4.03 12.94
N PRO A 83 11.36 4.54 14.12
CA PRO A 83 10.50 5.70 14.17
C PRO A 83 11.24 6.92 13.60
N LEU A 84 10.50 7.77 12.91
CA LEU A 84 11.00 9.00 12.26
C LEU A 84 11.66 9.95 13.27
N ASP A 85 11.39 9.75 14.56
CA ASP A 85 11.93 10.45 15.72
C ASP A 85 13.45 10.29 15.89
N LEU A 86 14.05 9.12 15.61
CA LEU A 86 15.49 8.90 15.77
C LEU A 86 16.29 9.77 14.80
N ASN A 87 15.81 9.91 13.56
CA ASN A 87 16.44 10.78 12.57
C ASN A 87 16.27 12.26 12.93
N LEU A 88 15.10 12.63 13.46
CA LEU A 88 14.83 14.00 13.90
C LEU A 88 15.70 14.40 15.11
N ALA A 89 15.85 13.51 16.09
CA ALA A 89 16.71 13.72 17.25
C ALA A 89 18.19 13.85 16.86
N ALA A 90 18.66 12.99 15.94
CA ALA A 90 20.03 13.06 15.43
C ALA A 90 20.31 14.35 14.65
N LEU A 91 19.37 14.80 13.80
CA LEU A 91 19.46 16.07 13.07
C LEU A 91 19.44 17.27 14.02
N SER A 92 18.56 17.26 15.02
CA SER A 92 18.47 18.31 16.04
C SER A 92 19.76 18.44 16.86
N ALA A 93 20.33 17.33 17.30
CA ALA A 93 21.59 17.30 18.04
C ALA A 93 22.76 17.80 17.18
N ARG A 94 22.79 17.46 15.88
CA ARG A 94 23.82 17.94 14.96
C ARG A 94 23.74 19.45 14.74
N CYS A 95 22.51 19.97 14.56
CA CYS A 95 22.27 21.39 14.38
C CYS A 95 22.66 22.23 15.61
N SER A 96 22.41 21.73 16.83
CA SER A 96 22.85 22.41 18.06
C SER A 96 24.38 22.50 18.15
N LYS A 97 25.10 21.43 17.84
CA LYS A 97 26.58 21.40 17.88
C LYS A 97 27.20 22.31 16.82
N ASP A 98 26.64 22.36 15.62
CA ASP A 98 27.12 23.25 14.56
C ASP A 98 26.94 24.73 14.96
N LEU A 99 25.83 25.07 15.62
CA LEU A 99 25.59 26.42 16.13
C LEU A 99 26.60 26.81 17.22
N GLU A 100 26.84 25.93 18.19
CA GLU A 100 27.85 26.13 19.25
C GLU A 100 29.26 26.31 18.67
N LEU A 101 29.65 25.48 17.70
CA LEU A 101 30.95 25.56 17.05
C LEU A 101 31.13 26.87 16.27
N ASN A 102 30.08 27.33 15.59
CA ASN A 102 30.10 28.59 14.84
C ASN A 102 30.20 29.80 15.76
N LEU A 103 29.48 29.79 16.90
CA LEU A 103 29.58 30.85 17.91
C LEU A 103 30.99 30.89 18.52
N ALA A 104 31.54 29.74 18.90
CA ALA A 104 32.89 29.66 19.46
C ALA A 104 33.95 30.17 18.48
N LYS A 105 33.84 29.81 17.19
CA LYS A 105 34.74 30.32 16.13
C LYS A 105 34.65 31.84 15.96
N SER A 106 33.43 32.40 16.01
CA SER A 106 33.22 33.84 15.89
C SER A 106 33.86 34.61 17.04
N LEU A 107 33.66 34.16 18.29
CA LEU A 107 34.26 34.77 19.48
C LEU A 107 35.78 34.71 19.47
N LEU A 108 36.37 33.57 19.06
CA LEU A 108 37.82 33.44 18.92
C LEU A 108 38.38 34.38 17.85
N SER A 109 37.66 34.57 16.74
CA SER A 109 38.04 35.52 15.69
C SER A 109 37.99 36.97 16.18
N GLU A 110 37.03 37.31 17.02
CA GLU A 110 36.85 38.66 17.58
C GLU A 110 37.94 38.97 18.62
N MET A 111 38.25 38.02 19.51
CA MET A 111 39.34 38.16 20.47
C MET A 111 40.73 38.25 19.81
N GLY A 112 40.92 37.61 18.65
CA GLY A 112 42.15 37.70 17.86
C GLY A 112 42.40 39.08 17.22
N GLN A 113 41.38 39.95 17.14
CA GLN A 113 41.52 41.30 16.59
C GLN A 113 41.89 42.34 17.66
N CYS A 114 41.75 42.02 18.95
CA CYS A 114 42.07 42.94 20.05
C CYS A 114 43.56 43.03 20.43
N THR A 115 44.46 42.29 19.78
CA THR A 115 45.89 42.25 20.13
C THR A 115 46.80 43.17 19.31
N ILE A 116 46.26 44.04 18.44
CA ILE A 116 47.06 44.95 17.59
C ILE A 116 47.05 46.41 18.11
N GLY A 117 46.78 46.64 19.40
CA GLY A 117 46.58 47.98 19.97
C GLY A 117 47.30 48.24 21.29
N LEU A 118 48.51 47.70 21.48
CA LEU A 118 49.38 48.10 22.59
C LEU A 118 50.80 48.33 22.04
N SER A 119 50.99 49.50 21.41
CA SER A 119 52.30 50.12 21.16
C SER A 119 52.50 51.28 22.13
#